data_AF-A0A9P0L1D9-F1
#
_entry.id   AF-A0A9P0L1D9-F1
#
_cell.length_a   1.000
_cell.length_b   1.000
_cell.length_c   1.000
_cell.angle_alpha   90.00
_cell.angle_beta   90.00
_cell.angle_gamma   90.00
#
_symmetry.space_group_name_H-M   'P 1'
#
loop_
_entity.id
_entity.type
_entity.pdbx_description
1 polymer ?
#
loop_
_entity_poly.entity_id
_entity_poly.type
_entity_poly.pdbx_seq_one_letter_code
_entity_poly.pdbx_strand_id
1 'polypeptide(L)'
;MRGSTWSTVKPILKALHEHFPAGAIHQALIVKPENFWQKQRTSLGSHKYKFETNMISIEALPKIIDSTQLTSDLDGTLPYDHSSWLETRLAVEEFAWQAADLLDRLDDLQEDLARNDFADDVSGAKHKIDLHNEMKKQIMKAPVEDIDLLGEEIDKPLVQPENISTGSVRKNACFLNE
;
A
#
# COMPACT_ATOMS: atom_id res chain seq x y z
N MET A 1 -13.86 5.47 31.91
CA MET A 1 -14.42 6.07 30.68
C MET A 1 -15.34 5.03 30.04
N ARG A 2 -16.66 5.25 30.01
CA ARG A 2 -17.66 4.28 29.53
C ARG A 2 -18.20 4.74 28.17
N GLY A 3 -17.40 4.61 27.12
CA GLY A 3 -17.87 4.67 25.73
C GLY A 3 -17.84 3.25 25.19
N SER A 4 -18.94 2.77 24.58
CA SER A 4 -18.91 1.47 23.92
C SER A 4 -17.93 1.53 22.75
N THR A 5 -17.05 0.54 22.60
CA THR A 5 -16.06 0.42 21.49
C THR A 5 -16.72 0.61 20.11
N TRP A 6 -18.03 0.37 20.01
CA TRP A 6 -18.85 0.61 18.83
C TRP A 6 -18.94 2.07 18.38
N SER A 7 -18.82 3.02 19.32
CA SER A 7 -18.71 4.44 19.01
C SER A 7 -17.42 4.76 18.24
N THR A 8 -16.36 3.98 18.45
CA THR A 8 -15.07 4.07 17.74
C THR A 8 -15.09 3.31 16.40
N VAL A 9 -15.69 2.11 16.36
CA VAL A 9 -15.71 1.28 15.14
C VAL A 9 -16.51 1.91 14.00
N LYS A 10 -17.65 2.54 14.31
CA LYS A 10 -18.54 3.15 13.29
C LYS A 10 -17.84 4.20 12.42
N PRO A 11 -17.14 5.21 12.97
CA PRO A 11 -16.34 6.16 12.19
C PRO A 11 -15.33 5.47 11.26
N ILE A 12 -14.64 4.43 11.73
CA ILE A 12 -13.64 3.70 10.94
C ILE A 12 -14.31 3.02 9.74
N LEU A 13 -15.39 2.25 9.95
CA LEU A 13 -16.11 1.61 8.85
C LEU A 13 -16.68 2.61 7.84
N LYS A 14 -17.12 3.78 8.33
CA LYS A 14 -17.59 4.87 7.47
C LYS A 14 -16.45 5.44 6.63
N ALA A 15 -15.30 5.72 7.24
CA ALA A 15 -14.11 6.21 6.54
C ALA A 15 -13.66 5.22 5.46
N LEU A 16 -13.61 3.92 5.79
CA LEU A 16 -13.30 2.86 4.83
C LEU A 16 -14.28 2.83 3.65
N HIS A 17 -15.57 3.03 3.89
CA HIS A 17 -16.59 3.04 2.83
C HIS A 17 -16.53 4.29 1.91
N GLU A 18 -16.17 5.45 2.48
CA GLU A 18 -16.13 6.73 1.76
C GLU A 18 -14.85 6.90 0.93
N HIS A 19 -13.70 6.46 1.46
CA HIS A 19 -12.40 6.76 0.86
C HIS A 19 -11.86 5.64 -0.03
N PHE A 20 -12.39 4.42 0.06
CA PHE A 20 -11.94 3.31 -0.79
C PHE A 20 -12.93 3.04 -1.94
N PRO A 21 -12.42 2.78 -3.15
CA PRO A 21 -13.26 2.40 -4.28
C PRO A 21 -13.94 1.05 -4.03
N ALA A 22 -15.05 0.81 -4.73
CA ALA A 22 -15.76 -0.47 -4.62
C ALA A 22 -14.84 -1.62 -5.05
N GLY A 23 -14.79 -2.68 -4.25
CA GLY A 23 -13.93 -3.84 -4.49
C GLY A 23 -12.51 -3.76 -3.91
N ALA A 24 -12.05 -2.57 -3.46
CA ALA A 24 -10.73 -2.48 -2.79
C ALA A 24 -10.74 -3.17 -1.42
N ILE A 25 -11.83 -2.99 -0.67
CA ILE A 25 -12.06 -3.68 0.60
C ILE A 25 -13.01 -4.83 0.33
N HIS A 26 -12.57 -6.05 0.64
CA HIS A 26 -13.39 -7.24 0.48
C HIS A 26 -14.19 -7.52 1.76
N GLN A 27 -13.53 -7.46 2.91
CA GLN A 27 -14.12 -7.78 4.20
C GLN A 27 -13.42 -7.03 5.34
N ALA A 28 -14.20 -6.61 6.34
CA ALA A 28 -13.72 -6.06 7.60
C ALA A 28 -14.07 -7.02 8.75
N LEU A 29 -13.04 -7.53 9.44
CA LEU A 29 -13.17 -8.41 10.59
C LEU A 29 -13.00 -7.61 11.88
N ILE A 30 -14.01 -7.63 12.74
CA ILE A 30 -13.99 -6.95 14.03
C ILE A 30 -13.81 -8.00 15.12
N VAL A 31 -12.64 -8.02 15.73
CA VAL A 31 -12.32 -8.94 16.83
C VAL A 31 -13.03 -8.47 18.10
N LYS A 32 -13.81 -9.36 18.72
CA LYS A 32 -14.55 -9.05 19.95
C LYS A 32 -13.58 -9.00 21.13
N PRO A 33 -13.62 -7.95 21.98
CA PRO A 33 -12.92 -7.98 23.25
C PRO A 33 -13.55 -9.03 24.19
N GLU A 34 -12.74 -9.71 25.00
CA GLU A 34 -13.20 -10.78 25.91
C GLU A 34 -14.36 -10.36 26.82
N ASN A 35 -14.48 -9.07 27.15
CA ASN A 35 -15.52 -8.55 28.04
C ASN A 35 -16.85 -8.21 27.35
N PHE A 36 -17.01 -8.53 26.05
CA PHE A 36 -18.20 -8.17 25.25
C PHE A 36 -19.46 -9.02 25.55
N TRP A 37 -19.36 -10.01 26.46
CA TRP A 37 -20.48 -10.88 26.86
C TRP A 37 -21.66 -10.17 27.56
N GLN A 38 -21.56 -8.87 27.83
CA GLN A 38 -22.66 -8.10 28.42
C GLN A 38 -23.45 -7.30 27.36
N LYS A 39 -24.51 -7.94 26.85
CA LYS A 39 -25.85 -7.35 26.62
C LYS A 39 -26.14 -6.48 25.39
N GLN A 40 -25.34 -6.40 24.33
CA GLN A 40 -25.82 -5.79 23.06
C GLN A 40 -25.56 -6.66 21.83
N ARG A 41 -26.65 -7.18 21.24
CA ARG A 41 -26.66 -7.61 19.84
C ARG A 41 -26.50 -6.36 18.96
N THR A 42 -25.28 -6.07 18.56
CA THR A 42 -25.03 -5.05 17.55
C THR A 42 -25.22 -5.69 16.19
N SER A 43 -26.40 -5.50 15.57
CA SER A 43 -26.62 -5.99 14.20
C SER A 43 -25.80 -5.14 13.22
N LEU A 44 -24.78 -5.77 12.64
CA LEU A 44 -24.13 -5.29 11.44
C LEU A 44 -25.06 -5.63 10.27
N GLY A 45 -25.77 -4.63 9.75
CA GLY A 45 -26.51 -4.80 8.50
C GLY A 45 -25.52 -4.96 7.35
N SER A 46 -25.46 -6.15 6.74
CA SER A 46 -24.55 -6.50 5.64
C SER A 46 -24.68 -5.57 4.41
N HIS A 47 -25.77 -4.80 4.31
CA HIS A 47 -26.03 -3.88 3.19
C HIS A 47 -25.60 -2.42 3.46
N LYS A 48 -24.96 -2.15 4.61
CA LYS A 48 -24.62 -0.76 4.99
C LYS A 48 -23.32 -0.25 4.35
N TYR A 49 -22.40 -1.14 4.01
CA TYR A 49 -21.09 -0.78 3.47
C TYR A 49 -20.83 -1.49 2.14
N LYS A 50 -19.80 -1.07 1.41
CA LYS A 50 -19.39 -1.63 0.10
C LYS A 50 -18.67 -2.98 0.24
N PHE A 51 -18.56 -3.50 1.46
CA PHE A 51 -17.75 -4.65 1.83
C PHE A 51 -18.42 -5.42 2.98
N GLU A 52 -18.07 -6.69 3.11
CA GLU A 52 -18.59 -7.54 4.18
C GLU A 52 -18.06 -7.09 5.54
N THR A 53 -18.89 -7.12 6.58
CA THR A 53 -18.45 -6.80 7.94
C THR A 53 -18.87 -7.88 8.91
N ASN A 54 -17.89 -8.55 9.52
CA ASN A 54 -18.11 -9.69 10.40
C ASN A 54 -17.47 -9.44 11.77
N MET A 55 -18.18 -9.85 12.82
CA MET A 55 -17.70 -9.73 14.19
C MET A 55 -17.34 -11.12 14.72
N ILE A 56 -16.06 -11.37 14.96
CA ILE A 56 -15.49 -12.70 15.23
C ILE A 56 -14.75 -12.73 16.58
N SER A 57 -14.59 -13.90 17.17
CA SER A 57 -13.68 -14.07 18.30
C SER A 57 -12.25 -14.23 17.80
N ILE A 58 -11.28 -14.01 18.69
CA ILE A 58 -9.87 -14.22 18.37
C ILE A 58 -9.59 -15.67 17.96
N GLU A 59 -10.20 -16.66 18.63
CA GLU A 59 -9.99 -18.09 18.30
C GLU A 59 -10.62 -18.51 16.96
N ALA A 60 -11.44 -17.63 16.35
CA ALA A 60 -12.00 -17.87 15.03
C ALA A 60 -11.12 -17.30 13.90
N LEU A 61 -10.15 -16.43 14.19
CA LEU A 61 -9.26 -15.84 13.19
C LEU A 61 -8.47 -16.89 12.39
N PRO A 62 -7.82 -17.91 13.02
CA PRO A 62 -7.04 -18.90 12.28
C PRO A 62 -7.87 -19.80 11.35
N LYS A 63 -9.20 -19.78 11.48
CA LYS A 63 -10.11 -20.51 10.59
C LYS A 63 -10.42 -19.75 9.30
N ILE A 64 -10.09 -18.46 9.25
CA ILE A 64 -10.42 -17.54 8.15
C ILE A 64 -9.14 -17.01 7.49
N ILE A 65 -8.10 -16.78 8.30
CA ILE A 65 -6.79 -16.29 7.88
C ILE A 65 -5.76 -17.35 8.26
N ASP A 66 -4.78 -17.59 7.40
CA ASP A 66 -3.67 -18.49 7.69
C ASP A 66 -2.89 -18.00 8.93
N SER A 67 -2.60 -18.89 9.87
CA SER A 67 -1.85 -18.54 11.09
C SER A 67 -0.49 -17.91 10.80
N THR A 68 0.12 -18.23 9.65
CA THR A 68 1.39 -17.61 9.20
C THR A 68 1.27 -16.14 8.83
N GLN A 69 0.05 -15.62 8.68
CA GLN A 69 -0.25 -14.22 8.36
C GLN A 69 -0.78 -13.44 9.57
N LEU A 70 -0.90 -14.11 10.73
CA LEU A 70 -1.36 -13.54 11.98
C LEU A 70 -0.18 -13.43 12.93
N THR A 71 -0.10 -12.32 13.65
CA THR A 71 0.87 -12.12 14.72
C THR A 71 0.48 -12.92 15.96
N SER A 72 1.41 -13.13 16.89
CA SER A 72 1.18 -13.97 18.08
C SER A 72 0.06 -13.47 18.99
N ASP A 73 -0.17 -12.15 19.05
CA ASP A 73 -1.28 -11.52 19.77
C ASP A 73 -2.65 -11.81 19.15
N LEU A 74 -2.69 -12.32 17.92
CA LEU A 74 -3.89 -12.75 17.20
C LEU A 74 -3.95 -14.27 16.98
N ASP A 75 -3.23 -15.03 17.81
CA ASP A 75 -3.15 -16.50 17.75
C ASP A 75 -2.50 -17.04 16.45
N GLY A 76 -1.46 -16.33 15.97
CA GLY A 76 -0.68 -16.70 14.79
C GLY A 76 0.81 -16.91 15.04
N THR A 77 1.54 -17.12 13.96
CA THR A 77 2.99 -17.44 13.96
C THR A 77 3.83 -16.44 13.18
N LEU A 78 3.25 -15.36 12.66
CA LEU A 78 4.00 -14.30 11.99
C LEU A 78 4.87 -13.56 13.02
N PRO A 79 6.21 -13.57 12.87
CA PRO A 79 7.07 -12.76 13.73
C PRO A 79 6.80 -11.28 13.46
N TYR A 80 6.56 -10.52 14.52
CA TYR A 80 6.40 -9.07 14.46
C TYR A 80 7.47 -8.40 15.31
N ASP A 81 8.29 -7.58 14.67
CA ASP A 81 9.17 -6.62 15.33
C ASP A 81 8.79 -5.22 14.87
N HIS A 82 8.46 -4.35 15.82
CA HIS A 82 7.96 -3.01 15.53
C HIS A 82 9.02 -2.15 14.82
N SER A 83 10.29 -2.28 15.22
CA SER A 83 11.39 -1.50 14.65
C SER A 83 11.63 -1.89 13.20
N SER A 84 11.73 -3.19 12.91
CA SER A 84 11.88 -3.72 11.55
C SER A 84 10.70 -3.38 10.65
N TRP A 85 9.47 -3.45 11.18
CA TRP A 85 8.28 -3.03 10.44
C TRP A 85 8.33 -1.54 10.07
N LEU A 86 8.72 -0.69 11.02
CA LEU A 86 8.83 0.75 10.81
C LEU A 86 9.93 1.08 9.79
N GLU A 87 11.10 0.47 9.91
CA GLU A 87 12.21 0.64 8.96
C GLU A 87 11.79 0.23 7.55
N THR A 88 11.13 -0.92 7.40
CA THR A 88 10.61 -1.39 6.11
C THR A 88 9.60 -0.41 5.54
N ARG A 89 8.68 0.10 6.36
CA ARG A 89 7.69 1.09 5.94
C ARG A 89 8.35 2.39 5.46
N LEU A 90 9.35 2.89 6.19
CA LEU A 90 10.08 4.10 5.81
C LEU A 90 10.82 3.91 4.49
N ALA A 91 11.47 2.75 4.29
CA ALA A 91 12.15 2.43 3.04
C ALA A 91 11.17 2.37 1.85
N VAL A 92 10.00 1.74 2.02
CA VAL A 92 8.93 1.72 1.02
C VAL A 92 8.42 3.12 0.69
N GLU A 93 8.21 3.97 1.71
CA GLU A 93 7.79 5.36 1.51
C GLU A 93 8.83 6.16 0.73
N GLU A 94 10.11 6.06 1.12
CA GLU A 94 11.21 6.74 0.43
C GLU A 94 11.31 6.31 -1.03
N PHE A 95 11.27 5.01 -1.30
CA PHE A 95 11.26 4.48 -2.66
C PHE A 95 10.06 5.00 -3.47
N ALA A 96 8.86 4.98 -2.90
CA ALA A 96 7.67 5.47 -3.59
C ALA A 96 7.78 6.96 -3.96
N TRP A 97 8.32 7.78 -3.06
CA TRP A 97 8.59 9.19 -3.33
C TRP A 97 9.62 9.40 -4.43
N GLN A 98 10.75 8.68 -4.37
CA GLN A 98 11.80 8.82 -5.38
C GLN A 98 11.36 8.30 -6.76
N ALA A 99 10.61 7.19 -6.80
CA ALA A 99 10.04 6.65 -8.02
C ALA A 99 9.01 7.60 -8.66
N ALA A 100 8.18 8.26 -7.83
CA ALA A 100 7.23 9.27 -8.31
C ALA A 100 7.95 10.51 -8.87
N ASP A 101 8.95 11.05 -8.17
CA ASP A 101 9.75 12.19 -8.66
C ASP A 101 10.44 11.87 -10.00
N LEU A 102 11.00 10.65 -10.12
CA LEU A 102 11.61 10.21 -11.36
C LEU A 102 10.58 10.10 -12.50
N LEU A 103 9.39 9.56 -12.21
CA LEU A 103 8.32 9.45 -13.20
C LEU A 103 7.88 10.83 -13.70
N ASP A 104 7.62 11.77 -12.80
CA ASP A 104 7.22 13.14 -13.15
C ASP A 104 8.26 13.81 -14.07
N ARG A 105 9.56 13.65 -13.75
CA ARG A 105 10.66 14.18 -14.58
C ARG A 105 10.76 13.51 -15.95
N LEU A 106 10.47 12.21 -16.04
CA LEU A 106 10.46 11.49 -17.31
C LEU A 106 9.26 11.88 -18.18
N ASP A 107 8.10 12.13 -17.56
CA ASP A 107 6.90 12.61 -18.24
C ASP A 107 7.13 14.03 -18.82
N ASP A 108 7.74 14.93 -18.06
CA ASP A 108 8.13 16.27 -18.54
C ASP A 108 9.08 16.19 -19.75
N LEU A 109 10.10 15.32 -19.67
CA LEU A 109 11.04 15.10 -20.77
C LEU A 109 10.36 14.47 -21.99
N GLN A 110 9.39 13.58 -21.78
CA GLN A 110 8.60 12.99 -22.85
C GLN A 110 7.75 14.05 -23.56
N GLU A 111 7.11 14.96 -22.82
CA GLU A 111 6.34 16.06 -23.38
C GLU A 111 7.24 16.97 -24.23
N ASP A 112 8.39 17.39 -23.69
CA ASP A 112 9.33 18.25 -24.39
C ASP A 112 9.91 17.59 -25.66
N LEU A 113 10.16 16.28 -25.63
CA LEU A 113 10.58 15.51 -26.82
C LEU A 113 9.46 15.38 -27.87
N ALA A 114 8.20 15.31 -27.44
CA ALA A 114 7.05 15.19 -28.33
C ALA A 114 6.71 16.52 -29.03
N ARG A 115 7.20 17.66 -28.54
CA ARG A 115 7.02 18.97 -29.19
C ARG A 115 7.75 18.98 -30.53
N ASN A 116 6.97 19.07 -31.60
CA ASN A 116 7.46 18.99 -32.97
C ASN A 116 7.39 20.36 -33.65
N ASP A 117 8.22 21.28 -33.20
CA ASP A 117 8.32 22.59 -33.82
C ASP A 117 9.42 22.56 -34.88
N PHE A 118 9.12 23.04 -36.09
CA PHE A 118 10.12 23.22 -37.14
C PHE A 118 10.90 24.52 -36.94
N ALA A 119 12.15 24.57 -37.37
CA ALA A 119 12.92 25.80 -37.35
C ALA A 119 12.69 26.58 -38.66
N ASP A 120 12.50 27.89 -38.56
CA ASP A 120 12.31 28.77 -39.71
C ASP A 120 13.64 29.16 -40.38
N ASP A 121 14.76 29.03 -39.65
CA ASP A 121 16.10 29.34 -40.15
C ASP A 121 17.19 28.40 -39.58
N VAL A 122 18.41 28.57 -40.08
CA VAL A 122 19.59 27.78 -39.68
C VAL A 122 19.97 27.99 -38.20
N SER A 123 19.74 29.18 -37.66
CA SER A 123 20.05 29.50 -36.27
C SER A 123 19.09 28.79 -35.31
N GLY A 124 17.80 28.80 -35.62
CA GLY A 124 16.76 28.05 -34.90
C GLY A 124 16.97 26.54 -34.98
N ALA A 125 17.40 26.03 -36.14
CA ALA A 125 17.74 24.62 -36.29
C ALA A 125 18.92 24.22 -35.38
N LYS A 126 19.97 25.04 -35.32
CA LYS A 126 21.10 24.83 -34.42
C LYS A 126 20.68 24.85 -32.95
N HIS A 127 19.87 25.83 -32.55
CA HIS A 127 19.36 25.93 -31.18
C HIS A 127 18.54 24.70 -30.77
N LYS A 128 17.68 24.18 -31.66
CA LYS A 128 16.90 22.96 -31.40
C LYS A 128 17.76 21.71 -31.26
N ILE A 129 18.84 21.60 -32.04
CA ILE A 129 19.82 20.52 -31.89
C ILE A 129 20.50 20.60 -30.51
N ASP A 130 20.89 21.80 -30.06
CA ASP A 130 21.50 21.99 -28.75
C ASP A 130 20.54 21.61 -27.61
N LEU A 131 19.27 22.02 -27.69
CA LEU A 131 18.23 21.65 -26.73
C LEU A 131 18.02 20.13 -26.69
N HIS A 132 17.92 19.47 -27.85
CA HIS A 132 17.75 18.02 -27.93
C HIS A 132 18.95 17.27 -27.34
N ASN A 133 20.16 17.76 -27.57
CA ASN A 133 21.36 17.19 -26.95
C ASN A 133 21.37 17.35 -25.42
N GLU A 134 20.82 18.44 -24.88
CA GLU A 134 20.70 18.62 -23.44
C GLU A 134 19.65 17.69 -22.84
N MET A 135 18.47 17.57 -23.46
CA MET A 135 17.45 16.59 -23.05
C MET A 135 18.00 15.17 -23.07
N LYS A 136 18.74 14.79 -24.12
CA LYS A 136 19.42 13.49 -24.18
C LYS A 136 20.36 13.27 -23.00
N LYS A 137 21.15 14.27 -22.60
CA LYS A 137 22.02 14.14 -21.41
C LYS A 137 21.23 13.96 -20.13
N GLN A 138 20.10 14.65 -19.98
CA GLN A 138 19.24 14.52 -18.79
C GLN A 138 18.65 13.12 -18.69
N ILE A 139 18.15 12.56 -19.81
CA ILE A 139 17.65 11.18 -19.88
C ILE A 139 18.75 10.18 -19.52
N MET A 140 19.95 10.32 -20.08
CA MET A 140 21.07 9.42 -19.79
C MET A 140 21.58 9.52 -18.35
N LYS A 141 21.23 10.58 -17.61
CA LYS A 141 21.57 10.78 -16.20
C LYS A 141 20.41 10.45 -15.25
N ALA A 142 19.25 10.04 -15.78
CA ALA A 142 18.13 9.66 -14.97
C ALA A 142 18.52 8.43 -14.12
N PRO A 143 18.36 8.46 -12.79
CA PRO A 143 18.82 7.41 -11.88
C PRO A 143 17.88 6.19 -11.88
N VAL A 144 17.50 5.70 -13.05
CA VAL A 144 16.56 4.56 -13.19
C VAL A 144 17.12 3.32 -12.51
N GLU A 145 18.40 3.03 -12.74
CA GLU A 145 19.09 1.88 -12.14
C GLU A 145 19.17 1.97 -10.61
N ASP A 146 19.36 3.17 -10.06
CA ASP A 146 19.41 3.37 -8.60
C ASP A 146 18.05 3.11 -7.95
N ILE A 147 16.96 3.57 -8.58
CA ILE A 147 15.59 3.29 -8.12
C ILE A 147 15.27 1.80 -8.21
N ASP A 148 15.66 1.13 -9.30
CA ASP A 148 15.47 -0.32 -9.45
C ASP A 148 16.20 -1.09 -8.34
N LEU A 149 17.45 -0.73 -8.03
CA LEU A 149 18.23 -1.35 -6.95
C LEU A 149 17.59 -1.14 -5.58
N LEU A 150 17.07 0.05 -5.30
CA LEU A 150 16.32 0.33 -4.06
C LEU A 150 15.06 -0.53 -3.98
N GLY A 151 14.36 -0.72 -5.10
CA GLY A 151 13.21 -1.62 -5.19
C GLY A 151 13.58 -3.08 -4.86
N GLU A 152 14.68 -3.58 -5.41
CA GLU A 152 15.19 -4.93 -5.11
C GLU A 152 15.63 -5.09 -3.65
N GLU A 153 16.17 -4.05 -3.04
CA GLU A 153 16.57 -4.07 -1.64
C GLU A 153 15.36 -4.16 -0.71
N ILE A 154 14.29 -3.42 -1.02
CA ILE A 154 13.03 -3.43 -0.25
C ILE A 154 12.29 -4.75 -0.37
N ASP A 155 12.40 -5.47 -1.49
CA ASP A 155 11.69 -6.74 -1.68
C ASP A 155 12.25 -7.88 -0.79
N LYS A 156 13.55 -7.83 -0.46
CA LYS A 156 14.22 -8.86 0.37
C LYS A 156 13.54 -9.10 1.73
N PRO A 157 13.26 -8.07 2.56
CA PRO A 157 12.54 -8.26 3.82
C PRO A 157 11.05 -8.63 3.61
N LEU A 158 10.43 -8.26 2.48
CA LEU A 158 9.03 -8.59 2.18
C LEU A 158 8.84 -10.05 1.74
N VAL A 159 9.88 -10.64 1.16
CA VAL A 159 9.96 -12.06 0.81
C VAL A 159 10.63 -12.82 1.96
N GLN A 160 9.88 -13.05 3.05
CA GLN A 160 10.34 -13.95 4.10
C GLN A 160 10.67 -15.32 3.51
N PRO A 161 11.89 -15.85 3.64
CA PRO A 161 12.29 -17.06 2.97
C PRO A 161 11.95 -18.33 3.76
N GLU A 162 10.80 -18.46 4.43
CA GLU A 162 10.36 -19.75 5.01
C GLU A 162 8.84 -19.92 4.89
N ASN A 163 8.41 -21.02 4.25
CA ASN A 163 7.03 -21.43 3.89
C ASN A 163 6.51 -21.04 2.50
N ILE A 164 7.31 -21.33 1.46
CA ILE A 164 6.72 -21.63 0.15
C ILE A 164 6.16 -23.06 0.20
N SER A 165 4.90 -23.18 0.59
CA SER A 165 4.06 -24.29 0.14
C SER A 165 2.73 -23.74 -0.36
N THR A 166 2.60 -23.80 -1.69
CA THR A 166 1.36 -23.88 -2.47
C THR A 166 0.38 -22.69 -2.37
N GLY A 167 0.49 -21.79 -3.35
CA GLY A 167 -0.64 -21.48 -4.22
C GLY A 167 -1.85 -20.75 -3.63
N SER A 168 -1.69 -19.93 -2.59
CA SER A 168 -2.77 -19.06 -2.11
C SER A 168 -2.41 -17.60 -2.35
N VAL A 169 -3.24 -16.91 -3.14
CA VAL A 169 -3.19 -15.46 -3.35
C VAL A 169 -3.17 -14.79 -1.98
N ARG A 170 -2.08 -14.06 -1.68
CA ARG A 170 -1.95 -13.28 -0.45
C ARG A 170 -3.10 -12.27 -0.38
N LYS A 171 -4.06 -12.50 0.51
CA LYS A 171 -5.03 -11.47 0.90
C LYS A 171 -4.32 -10.61 1.93
N ASN A 172 -3.83 -9.44 1.53
CA ASN A 172 -3.24 -8.48 2.46
C ASN A 172 -4.32 -8.07 3.47
N ALA A 173 -4.21 -8.57 4.70
CA ALA A 173 -4.97 -8.07 5.83
C ALA A 173 -4.21 -6.85 6.38
N CYS A 174 -4.76 -5.65 6.20
CA CYS A 174 -4.28 -4.48 6.93
C CYS A 174 -4.80 -4.55 8.36
N PHE A 175 -3.91 -4.84 9.30
CA PHE A 175 -4.19 -4.70 10.73
C PHE A 175 -3.96 -3.23 11.11
N LEU A 176 -5.03 -2.53 11.43
CA LEU A 176 -4.97 -1.22 12.07
C LEU A 176 -4.74 -1.46 13.56
N ASN A 177 -3.47 -1.50 14.00
CA ASN A 177 -3.14 -1.38 15.41
C ASN A 177 -2.90 0.10 15.73
N GLU A 178 -3.56 0.57 16.79
CA GLU A 178 -3.47 1.95 17.33
C GLU A 178 -2.06 2.29 17.86
#